data_AF-A0AA37RPE7-F1
#
_entry.id   AF-A0AA37RPE7-F1
#
_cell.length_a   1.000
_cell.length_b   1.000
_cell.length_c   1.000
_cell.angle_alpha   90.00
_cell.angle_beta   90.00
_cell.angle_gamma   90.00
#
_symmetry.space_group_name_H-M   'P 1'
#
loop_
_entity.id
_entity.type
_entity.pdbx_description
1 polymer ?
#
loop_
_entity_poly.entity_id
_entity_poly.type
_entity_poly.pdbx_seq_one_letter_code
_entity_poly.pdbx_strand_id
1 'polypeptide(L)'
;MAETHPLFGRLLAAKSFKRWNGMLLLVIDLPDGSPGTIRCDATDVLGVVEAGPRSVLDAGGLRALHRLVAQLATRAEVDVSGVGAQVGSPRP
;
A
#
# COMPACT_ATOMS: atom_id res chain seq x y z
N MET A 1 -22.56 -5.17 25.15
CA MET A 1 -23.03 -6.39 24.48
C MET A 1 -23.04 -6.14 22.98
N ALA A 2 -22.32 -6.92 22.18
CA ALA A 2 -22.31 -6.77 20.72
C ALA A 2 -23.70 -7.07 20.12
N GLU A 3 -24.46 -7.95 20.78
CA GLU A 3 -25.82 -8.38 20.41
C GLU A 3 -26.85 -7.24 20.33
N THR A 4 -26.58 -6.11 20.99
CA THR A 4 -27.47 -4.93 20.96
C THR A 4 -27.26 -4.06 19.71
N HIS A 5 -26.18 -4.28 18.96
CA HIS A 5 -25.90 -3.47 17.77
C HIS A 5 -26.85 -3.83 16.62
N PRO A 6 -27.47 -2.86 15.92
CA PRO A 6 -28.47 -3.14 14.88
C PRO A 6 -27.95 -3.91 13.66
N LEU A 7 -26.62 -4.00 13.50
CA LEU A 7 -25.96 -4.79 12.45
C LEU A 7 -25.42 -6.14 12.95
N PHE A 8 -25.66 -6.50 14.22
CA PHE A 8 -25.17 -7.75 14.77
C PHE A 8 -25.77 -8.95 14.03
N GLY A 9 -24.91 -9.89 13.60
CA GLY A 9 -25.31 -11.08 12.84
C GLY A 9 -25.77 -10.84 11.41
N ARG A 10 -25.75 -9.59 10.92
CA ARG A 10 -26.17 -9.27 9.54
C ARG A 10 -24.99 -9.39 8.57
N LEU A 11 -25.19 -10.12 7.48
CA LEU A 11 -24.25 -10.14 6.36
C LEU A 11 -24.39 -8.85 5.54
N LEU A 12 -23.26 -8.19 5.25
CA LEU A 12 -23.20 -6.93 4.51
C LEU A 12 -22.38 -7.11 3.23
N ALA A 13 -22.77 -6.41 2.16
CA ALA A 13 -22.08 -6.48 0.89
C ALA A 13 -20.72 -5.77 0.98
N ALA A 14 -19.65 -6.49 0.67
CA ALA A 14 -18.32 -5.91 0.53
C ALA A 14 -18.13 -5.32 -0.87
N LYS A 15 -17.66 -4.08 -0.95
CA LYS A 15 -17.38 -3.39 -2.22
C LYS A 15 -15.90 -3.39 -2.58
N SER A 16 -15.04 -3.12 -1.62
CA SER A 16 -13.61 -2.97 -1.87
C SER A 16 -12.79 -3.09 -0.60
N PHE A 17 -11.46 -3.13 -0.78
CA PHE A 17 -10.50 -3.03 0.30
C PHE A 17 -9.80 -1.68 0.24
N LYS A 18 -9.48 -1.10 1.40
CA LYS A 18 -8.58 0.04 1.49
C LYS A 18 -7.60 -0.12 2.63
N ARG A 19 -6.39 0.43 2.47
CA ARG A 19 -5.39 0.50 3.54
C ARG A 19 -5.33 1.91 4.09
N TRP A 20 -5.46 2.04 5.41
CA TRP A 20 -5.44 3.34 6.11
C TRP A 20 -4.62 3.21 7.38
N ASN A 21 -3.60 4.06 7.56
CA ASN A 21 -2.67 4.00 8.71
C ASN A 21 -2.13 2.59 8.98
N GLY A 22 -1.78 1.85 7.92
CA GLY A 22 -1.28 0.48 8.01
C GLY A 22 -2.36 -0.59 8.22
N MET A 23 -3.59 -0.22 8.57
CA MET A 23 -4.71 -1.15 8.78
C MET A 23 -5.43 -1.47 7.47
N LEU A 24 -5.76 -2.75 7.25
CA LEU A 24 -6.59 -3.18 6.12
C LEU A 24 -8.07 -3.12 6.51
N LEU A 25 -8.84 -2.33 5.77
CA LEU A 25 -10.26 -2.08 5.98
C LEU A 25 -11.08 -2.62 4.81
N LEU A 26 -12.20 -3.25 5.14
CA LEU A 26 -13.25 -3.65 4.21
C LEU A 26 -14.25 -2.50 4.08
N VAL A 27 -14.47 -2.04 2.85
CA VAL A 27 -15.55 -1.09 2.54
C VAL A 27 -16.81 -1.88 2.27
N ILE A 28 -17.87 -1.54 2.99
CA ILE A 28 -19.16 -2.24 2.95
C ILE A 28 -20.31 -1.28 2.63
N ASP A 29 -21.40 -1.81 2.10
CA ASP A 29 -22.66 -1.08 2.00
C ASP A 29 -23.48 -1.22 3.27
N LEU A 30 -23.83 -0.09 3.88
CA LEU A 30 -24.76 -0.05 4.98
C LEU A 30 -26.22 -0.09 4.49
N PRO A 31 -27.17 -0.53 5.34
CA PRO A 31 -28.58 -0.63 4.95
C PRO A 31 -29.22 0.69 4.51
N ASP A 32 -28.64 1.83 4.90
CA ASP A 32 -29.07 3.18 4.50
C ASP A 32 -28.44 3.64 3.16
N GLY A 33 -27.65 2.80 2.51
CA GLY A 33 -26.96 3.08 1.25
C GLY A 33 -25.64 3.84 1.41
N SER A 34 -25.27 4.23 2.63
CA SER A 34 -23.99 4.88 2.89
C SER A 34 -22.83 3.87 2.96
N PRO A 35 -21.59 4.30 2.66
CA PRO A 35 -20.42 3.43 2.81
C PRO A 35 -19.99 3.32 4.28
N GLY A 36 -19.81 2.09 4.75
CA GLY A 36 -19.20 1.77 6.04
C GLY A 36 -17.80 1.18 5.91
N THR A 37 -17.07 1.12 7.02
CA THR A 37 -15.77 0.42 7.08
C THR A 37 -15.69 -0.51 8.28
N ILE A 38 -15.25 -1.75 8.04
CA ILE A 38 -14.95 -2.74 9.08
C ILE A 38 -13.49 -3.19 8.92
N ARG A 39 -12.79 -3.49 10.01
CA ARG A 39 -11.44 -4.06 9.90
C ARG A 39 -11.51 -5.47 9.32
N CYS A 40 -10.63 -5.79 8.37
CA CYS A 40 -10.63 -7.12 7.76
C CYS A 40 -10.28 -8.24 8.75
N ASP A 41 -9.51 -7.94 9.80
CA ASP A 41 -9.16 -8.90 10.86
C ASP A 41 -10.27 -9.09 11.91
N ALA A 42 -11.33 -8.28 11.84
CA ALA A 42 -12.55 -8.45 12.63
C ALA A 42 -13.61 -9.25 11.87
N THR A 43 -13.32 -9.69 10.65
CA THR A 43 -14.20 -10.52 9.82
C THR A 43 -13.49 -11.79 9.37
N ASP A 44 -14.23 -12.72 8.80
CA ASP A 44 -13.75 -13.97 8.20
C ASP A 44 -13.33 -13.80 6.72
N VAL A 45 -13.32 -12.57 6.20
CA VAL A 45 -13.12 -12.29 4.76
C VAL A 45 -11.74 -12.73 4.24
N LEU A 46 -10.75 -12.87 5.13
CA LEU A 46 -9.41 -13.33 4.79
C LEU A 46 -9.22 -14.84 4.98
N GLY A 47 -10.26 -15.56 5.41
CA GLY A 47 -10.18 -16.97 5.80
C GLY A 47 -9.33 -17.19 7.05
N VAL A 48 -8.86 -18.43 7.25
CA VAL A 48 -7.91 -18.75 8.33
C VAL A 48 -6.55 -18.15 7.97
N VAL A 49 -6.25 -17.01 8.58
CA VAL A 49 -4.95 -16.35 8.45
C VAL A 49 -4.14 -16.66 9.70
N GLU A 50 -3.08 -17.45 9.55
CA GLU A 50 -2.08 -17.59 10.61
C GLU A 50 -1.48 -16.22 10.97
N ALA A 51 -1.75 -15.77 12.18
CA ALA A 51 -1.24 -14.52 12.70
C ALA A 51 0.28 -14.63 12.90
N GLY A 52 1.04 -13.75 12.26
CA GLY A 52 2.49 -13.73 12.40
C GLY A 52 3.14 -12.60 11.60
N PRO A 53 4.39 -12.21 11.94
CA PRO A 53 5.15 -11.28 11.13
C PRO A 53 5.30 -11.82 9.71
N ARG A 54 4.70 -11.14 8.74
CA ARG A 54 4.89 -11.44 7.32
C ARG A 54 5.54 -10.24 6.66
N SER A 55 6.70 -10.46 6.07
CA SER A 55 7.33 -9.48 5.20
C SER A 55 6.86 -9.71 3.77
N VAL A 56 6.61 -8.63 3.03
CA VAL A 56 6.31 -8.70 1.59
C VAL A 56 7.53 -9.16 0.81
N LEU A 57 8.72 -8.77 1.29
CA LEU A 57 10.00 -9.16 0.75
C LEU A 57 10.77 -9.96 1.80
N ASP A 58 11.44 -11.01 1.37
CA ASP A 58 12.48 -11.66 2.16
C ASP A 58 13.76 -10.79 2.15
N ALA A 59 14.80 -11.26 2.85
CA ALA A 59 16.08 -10.55 2.86
C ALA A 59 16.71 -10.46 1.46
N GLY A 60 16.48 -11.46 0.59
CA GLY A 60 16.90 -11.43 -0.81
C GLY A 60 16.21 -10.31 -1.60
N GLY A 61 14.89 -10.25 -1.50
CA GLY A 61 14.05 -9.21 -2.12
C GLY A 61 14.40 -7.82 -1.63
N LEU A 62 14.65 -7.63 -0.33
CA LEU A 62 15.07 -6.33 0.21
C LEU A 62 16.43 -5.89 -0.36
N ARG A 63 17.40 -6.80 -0.48
CA ARG A 63 18.69 -6.49 -1.13
C ARG A 63 18.53 -6.17 -2.61
N ALA A 64 17.64 -6.88 -3.32
CA ALA A 64 17.36 -6.60 -4.72
C ALA A 64 16.74 -5.21 -4.91
N LEU A 65 15.76 -4.85 -4.08
CA LEU A 65 15.15 -3.52 -4.07
C LEU A 65 16.19 -2.43 -3.78
N HIS A 66 17.06 -2.64 -2.78
CA HIS A 66 18.12 -1.69 -2.47
C HIS A 66 19.05 -1.45 -3.68
N ARG A 67 19.48 -2.51 -4.38
CA ARG A 67 20.30 -2.37 -5.59
C ARG A 67 19.57 -1.60 -6.69
N LEU A 68 18.29 -1.88 -6.91
CA LEU A 68 17.49 -1.17 -7.91
C LEU A 68 17.41 0.34 -7.60
N VAL A 69 17.13 0.70 -6.35
CA VAL A 69 17.07 2.10 -5.91
C VAL A 69 18.43 2.79 -6.09
N ALA A 70 19.52 2.14 -5.73
CA ALA A 70 20.87 2.68 -5.92
C ALA A 70 21.18 2.92 -7.41
N GLN A 71 20.83 1.98 -8.29
CA GLN A 71 21.01 2.14 -9.73
C GLN A 71 20.19 3.32 -10.29
N LEU A 72 18.93 3.47 -9.85
CA LEU A 72 18.09 4.59 -10.26
C LEU A 72 18.64 5.94 -9.79
N ALA A 73 19.15 6.02 -8.56
CA ALA A 73 19.77 7.24 -8.03
C ALA A 73 21.01 7.66 -8.84
N THR A 74 21.92 6.72 -9.10
CA THR A 74 23.12 7.02 -9.92
C THR A 74 22.77 7.46 -11.34
N ARG A 75 21.71 6.88 -11.94
CA ARG A 75 21.24 7.30 -13.25
C ARG A 75 20.66 8.72 -13.25
N ALA A 76 19.95 9.10 -12.19
CA ALA A 76 19.44 10.46 -12.03
C ALA A 76 20.59 11.49 -11.86
N GLU A 77 21.64 11.13 -11.13
CA GLU A 77 22.82 12.00 -10.96
C GLU A 77 23.59 12.21 -12.28
N VAL A 78 23.74 11.16 -13.09
CA VAL A 78 24.40 11.24 -14.40
C VAL A 78 23.60 12.10 -15.38
N ASP A 79 22.27 12.02 -15.34
CA ASP A 79 21.38 12.86 -16.17
C ASP A 79 21.53 14.35 -15.81
N VAL A 80 21.60 14.68 -14.51
CA VAL A 80 21.83 16.05 -14.03
C VAL A 80 23.23 16.56 -14.41
N SER A 81 24.26 15.71 -14.37
CA SER A 81 25.63 16.12 -14.72
C SER A 81 25.85 16.27 -16.24
N GLY A 82 25.03 15.61 -17.08
CA GLY A 82 25.10 15.71 -18.54
C GLY A 82 24.60 17.04 -19.12
N VAL A 83 23.80 17.80 -18.37
CA VAL A 83 23.27 19.12 -18.80
C VAL A 83 24.31 20.25 -18.69
N GLY A 84 25.41 20.06 -17.95
CA GLY A 84 26.39 21.11 -17.65
C GLY A 84 27.54 21.30 -18.65
N ALA A 85 27.65 20.49 -19.70
CA ALA A 85 28.89 20.37 -20.47
C ALA A 85 28.80 20.84 -21.93
N GLN A 86 28.03 21.88 -22.29
CA GLN A 86 28.12 22.51 -23.62
C GLN A 86 27.79 24.01 -23.55
N VAL A 87 28.73 24.85 -23.13
CA VAL A 87 28.74 26.27 -23.50
C VAL A 87 30.09 26.56 -24.13
N GLY A 88 30.14 26.35 -25.45
CA GLY A 88 31.28 26.77 -26.26
C GLY A 88 31.39 28.29 -26.22
N SER A 89 32.55 28.78 -25.78
CA SER A 89 32.90 30.21 -25.85
C SER A 89 32.91 30.68 -27.31
N PRO A 90 32.25 31.79 -27.67
CA PRO A 90 32.41 32.39 -28.98
C PRO A 90 33.87 32.87 -29.16
N ARG A 91 34.53 32.42 -30.23
CA ARG A 91 35.81 32.95 -30.72
C ARG A 91 35.58 34.26 -31.52
N PRO A 92 36.67 34.97 -31.84
CA PRO A 92 37.34 36.01 -31.04
C PRO A 92 36.66 37.39 -31.13
#